data_AF-A0A1J5B1N4-F1
#
_entry.id   AF-A0A1J5B1N4-F1
#
_cell.length_a   1.000
_cell.length_b   1.000
_cell.length_c   1.000
_cell.angle_alpha   90.00
_cell.angle_beta   90.00
_cell.angle_gamma   90.00
#
_symmetry.space_group_name_H-M   'P 1'
#
loop_
_entity.id
_entity.type
_entity.pdbx_description
1 polymer ?
#
loop_
_entity_poly.entity_id
_entity_poly.type
_entity_poly.pdbx_seq_one_letter_code
_entity_poly.pdbx_strand_id
1 'polypeptide(L)'
;MKKLTGIFIVIVTITLLISCKPSKEEAMKYHDALVNEEVLIIEAESAFTDAVVNNKQSELDVLYAAFLKQIETSNEVVNNIKALGDDSKFKDATLALLSVYSSVAKQEYSEVLKIAKIPDTEYTEEHNNKMKEISAKIDDKLNKEVQNFLKAQKELATKYKITATPTTKNNINY
;
A
#
# COMPACT_ATOMS: atom_id res chain seq x y z
N MET A 1 -21.45 -71.31 24.51
CA MET A 1 -20.83 -70.06 25.01
C MET A 1 -19.44 -70.00 24.37
N LYS A 2 -18.99 -69.00 23.60
CA LYS A 2 -19.14 -67.54 23.70
C LYS A 2 -19.26 -66.91 22.29
N LYS A 3 -20.08 -65.86 22.21
CA LYS A 3 -20.14 -64.87 21.12
C LYS A 3 -18.87 -64.02 21.14
N LEU A 4 -18.48 -63.40 20.02
CA LEU A 4 -18.40 -61.93 19.86
C LEU A 4 -17.69 -61.56 18.56
N THR A 5 -18.53 -61.12 17.62
CA THR A 5 -18.27 -60.22 16.50
C THR A 5 -17.27 -59.12 16.84
N GLY A 6 -16.10 -59.14 16.20
CA GLY A 6 -15.15 -58.03 16.18
C GLY A 6 -15.38 -57.15 14.97
N ILE A 7 -16.42 -56.30 15.03
CA ILE A 7 -16.56 -55.15 14.13
C ILE A 7 -15.36 -54.24 14.43
N PHE A 8 -14.40 -54.20 13.52
CA PHE A 8 -13.30 -53.25 13.55
C PHE A 8 -13.94 -51.86 13.40
N ILE A 9 -14.06 -51.16 14.52
CA ILE A 9 -14.57 -49.79 14.58
C ILE A 9 -13.61 -48.95 13.74
N VAL A 10 -14.08 -48.62 12.55
CA VAL A 10 -13.63 -47.49 11.74
C VAL A 10 -13.86 -46.25 12.62
N ILE A 11 -12.88 -45.94 13.48
CA ILE A 11 -12.74 -44.63 14.11
C ILE A 11 -12.30 -43.72 12.98
N VAL A 12 -13.29 -43.33 12.18
CA VAL A 12 -13.29 -42.13 11.38
C VAL A 12 -13.02 -41.00 12.37
N THR A 13 -11.75 -40.68 12.52
CA THR A 13 -11.22 -39.38 12.92
C THR A 13 -11.86 -38.34 12.01
N ILE A 14 -13.11 -37.99 12.31
CA ILE A 14 -13.70 -36.69 12.06
C ILE A 14 -12.86 -35.72 12.91
N THR A 15 -11.64 -35.45 12.45
CA THR A 15 -10.98 -34.19 12.70
C THR A 15 -11.89 -33.17 12.04
N LEU A 16 -12.82 -32.66 12.83
CA LEU A 16 -13.54 -31.44 12.56
C LEU A 16 -12.47 -30.39 12.27
N LEU A 17 -12.15 -30.23 10.98
CA LEU A 17 -11.49 -29.06 10.43
C LEU A 17 -12.50 -27.93 10.58
N ILE A 18 -12.68 -27.48 11.83
CA ILE A 18 -13.33 -26.21 12.11
C ILE A 18 -12.40 -25.21 11.45
N SER A 19 -12.72 -24.85 10.21
CA SER A 19 -12.13 -23.69 9.56
C SER A 19 -12.42 -22.52 10.49
N CYS A 20 -11.43 -22.18 11.32
CA CYS A 20 -11.42 -20.98 12.13
C CYS A 20 -11.42 -19.82 11.14
N LYS A 21 -12.62 -19.40 10.72
CA LYS A 21 -12.77 -18.17 9.96
C LYS A 21 -12.26 -17.03 10.84
N PRO A 22 -11.41 -16.14 10.29
CA PRO A 22 -10.98 -14.97 11.03
C PRO A 22 -12.18 -14.18 11.56
N SER A 23 -12.06 -13.72 12.79
CA SER A 23 -13.03 -12.87 13.44
C SER A 23 -13.07 -11.48 12.78
N LYS A 24 -14.13 -10.72 13.07
CA LYS A 24 -14.25 -9.32 12.66
C LYS A 24 -13.10 -8.47 13.21
N GLU A 25 -12.63 -8.75 14.43
CA GLU A 25 -11.54 -8.00 15.06
C GLU A 25 -10.20 -8.28 14.39
N GLU A 26 -9.91 -9.55 14.06
CA GLU A 26 -8.70 -9.91 13.30
C GLU A 26 -8.71 -9.27 11.91
N ALA A 27 -9.87 -9.25 11.25
CA ALA A 27 -10.02 -8.58 9.96
C ALA A 27 -9.79 -7.07 10.05
N MET A 28 -10.25 -6.41 11.11
CA MET A 28 -10.01 -4.99 11.35
C MET A 28 -8.53 -4.71 11.57
N LYS A 29 -7.85 -5.48 12.44
CA LYS A 29 -6.41 -5.31 12.68
C LYS A 29 -5.58 -5.53 11.42
N TYR A 30 -5.92 -6.53 10.62
CA TYR A 30 -5.29 -6.79 9.34
C TYR A 30 -5.52 -5.64 8.35
N HIS A 31 -6.76 -5.14 8.27
CA HIS A 31 -7.09 -3.98 7.44
C HIS A 31 -6.27 -2.75 7.84
N ASP A 32 -6.28 -2.40 9.12
CA ASP A 32 -5.63 -1.20 9.64
C ASP A 32 -4.12 -1.26 9.46
N ALA A 33 -3.51 -2.44 9.65
CA ALA A 33 -2.09 -2.63 9.43
C ALA A 33 -1.69 -2.35 7.96
N LEU A 34 -2.48 -2.81 6.98
CA LEU A 34 -2.18 -2.57 5.57
C LEU A 34 -2.44 -1.11 5.16
N VAL A 35 -3.54 -0.52 5.63
CA VAL A 35 -3.89 0.88 5.37
C VAL A 35 -2.86 1.83 5.98
N ASN A 36 -2.39 1.55 7.19
CA ASN A 36 -1.39 2.38 7.86
C ASN A 36 -0.10 2.51 7.05
N GLU A 37 0.36 1.44 6.41
CA GLU A 37 1.56 1.48 5.58
C GLU A 37 1.40 2.33 4.31
N GLU A 38 0.21 2.36 3.71
CA GLU A 38 -0.10 3.30 2.61
C GLU A 38 -0.09 4.76 3.11
N VAL A 39 -0.71 5.01 4.27
CA VAL A 39 -0.77 6.36 4.87
C VAL A 39 0.63 6.91 5.15
N LEU A 40 1.52 6.11 5.73
CA LEU A 40 2.89 6.54 6.02
C LEU A 40 3.66 6.92 4.74
N ILE A 41 3.42 6.22 3.63
CA ILE A 41 4.03 6.57 2.35
C ILE A 41 3.46 7.89 1.81
N ILE A 42 2.14 8.08 1.86
CA ILE A 42 1.49 9.32 1.43
C ILE A 42 1.98 10.51 2.26
N GLU A 43 2.15 10.35 3.58
CA GLU A 43 2.70 11.40 4.45
C GLU A 43 4.14 11.77 4.06
N ALA A 44 4.99 10.77 3.79
CA ALA A 44 6.36 11.00 3.36
C ALA A 44 6.45 11.63 1.95
N GLU A 45 5.59 11.21 1.03
CA GLU A 45 5.43 11.81 -0.30
C GLU A 45 5.00 13.28 -0.17
N SER A 46 3.96 13.56 0.61
CA SER A 46 3.44 14.91 0.85
C SER A 46 4.52 15.83 1.40
N ALA A 47 5.30 15.36 2.37
CA ALA A 47 6.40 16.15 2.93
C ALA A 47 7.44 16.53 1.86
N PHE A 48 7.79 15.58 0.98
CA PHE A 48 8.70 15.85 -0.13
C PHE A 48 8.09 16.83 -1.15
N THR A 49 6.85 16.61 -1.60
CA THR A 49 6.20 17.48 -2.59
C THR A 49 5.95 18.89 -2.04
N ASP A 50 5.62 19.00 -0.75
CA ASP A 50 5.47 20.30 -0.09
C ASP A 50 6.80 21.06 -0.06
N ALA A 51 7.93 20.39 0.16
CA ALA A 51 9.25 21.02 0.08
C ALA A 51 9.58 21.50 -1.35
N VAL A 52 9.18 20.75 -2.38
CA VAL A 52 9.29 21.16 -3.78
C VAL A 52 8.46 22.42 -4.05
N VAL A 53 7.18 22.41 -3.69
CA VAL A 53 6.25 23.54 -3.92
C VAL A 53 6.68 24.79 -3.18
N ASN A 54 7.25 24.64 -1.97
CA ASN A 54 7.69 25.76 -1.14
C ASN A 54 9.18 26.14 -1.35
N ASN A 55 9.84 25.65 -2.41
CA ASN A 55 11.24 25.91 -2.76
C ASN A 55 12.24 25.71 -1.59
N LYS A 56 12.01 24.67 -0.77
CA LYS A 56 12.85 24.34 0.39
C LYS A 56 14.06 23.49 -0.03
N GLN A 57 14.93 24.04 -0.88
CA GLN A 57 15.99 23.27 -1.54
C GLN A 57 16.93 22.51 -0.58
N SER A 58 17.23 23.08 0.59
CA SER A 58 18.09 22.46 1.60
C SER A 58 17.50 21.19 2.23
N GLU A 59 16.18 21.00 2.15
CA GLU A 59 15.46 19.85 2.73
C GLU A 59 15.21 18.73 1.72
N LEU A 60 15.28 19.03 0.41
CA LEU A 60 14.82 18.13 -0.66
C LEU A 60 15.51 16.76 -0.64
N ASP A 61 16.83 16.71 -0.51
CA ASP A 61 17.57 15.45 -0.54
C ASP A 61 17.21 14.54 0.64
N VAL A 62 17.03 15.14 1.84
CA VAL A 62 16.68 14.40 3.06
C VAL A 62 15.24 13.87 2.98
N LEU A 63 14.30 14.71 2.53
CA LEU A 63 12.89 14.33 2.41
C LEU A 63 12.69 13.28 1.31
N TYR A 64 13.36 13.40 0.17
CA TYR A 64 13.32 12.39 -0.88
C TYR A 64 13.91 11.05 -0.42
N ALA A 65 15.02 11.08 0.32
CA ALA A 65 15.59 9.86 0.91
C ALA A 65 14.65 9.23 1.95
N ALA A 66 13.99 10.04 2.77
CA ALA A 66 12.99 9.57 3.74
C ALA A 66 11.79 8.92 3.04
N PHE A 67 11.29 9.52 1.95
CA PHE A 67 10.23 8.95 1.13
C PHE A 67 10.61 7.59 0.54
N LEU A 68 11.79 7.48 -0.08
CA LEU A 68 12.29 6.19 -0.58
C LEU A 68 12.42 5.14 0.54
N LYS A 69 12.92 5.57 1.71
CA LYS A 69 13.08 4.67 2.86
C LYS A 69 11.75 4.21 3.42
N GLN A 70 10.74 5.07 3.46
CA GLN A 70 9.41 4.70 3.92
C GLN A 70 8.78 3.66 2.99
N ILE A 71 8.91 3.81 1.66
CA ILE A 71 8.43 2.81 0.70
C ILE A 71 9.09 1.44 0.94
N GLU A 72 10.42 1.42 1.15
CA GLU A 72 11.14 0.18 1.43
C GLU A 72 10.65 -0.47 2.73
N THR A 73 10.54 0.33 3.79
CA THR A 73 10.11 -0.12 5.12
C THR A 73 8.68 -0.69 5.07
N SER A 74 7.76 0.03 4.43
CA SER A 74 6.37 -0.42 4.27
C SER A 74 6.26 -1.67 3.40
N ASN A 75 7.08 -1.82 2.36
CA ASN A 75 7.15 -3.06 1.59
C ASN A 75 7.60 -4.24 2.47
N GLU A 76 8.61 -4.05 3.32
CA GLU A 76 9.07 -5.09 4.25
C GLU A 76 7.98 -5.46 5.27
N VAL A 77 7.34 -4.46 5.87
CA VAL A 77 6.24 -4.67 6.84
C VAL A 77 5.10 -5.44 6.19
N VAL A 78 4.58 -4.99 5.04
CA VAL A 78 3.47 -5.63 4.35
C VAL A 78 3.81 -7.06 3.92
N ASN A 79 5.03 -7.31 3.44
CA ASN A 79 5.47 -8.67 3.11
C ASN A 79 5.44 -9.61 4.32
N ASN A 80 5.75 -9.10 5.51
CA ASN A 80 5.75 -9.87 6.76
C ASN A 80 4.35 -10.03 7.40
N ILE A 81 3.35 -9.23 6.99
CA ILE A 81 1.95 -9.43 7.43
C ILE A 81 1.43 -10.75 6.86
N LYS A 82 0.93 -11.65 7.71
CA LYS A 82 0.32 -12.90 7.27
C LYS A 82 -1.03 -12.65 6.59
N ALA A 83 -1.38 -13.48 5.61
CA ALA A 83 -2.72 -13.46 5.02
C ALA A 83 -3.80 -13.69 6.09
N LEU A 84 -4.99 -13.13 5.86
CA LEU A 84 -6.12 -13.25 6.77
C LEU A 84 -6.86 -14.56 6.52
N GLY A 85 -6.38 -15.64 7.15
CA GLY A 85 -6.78 -17.00 6.80
C GLY A 85 -6.31 -17.34 5.38
N ASP A 86 -7.21 -17.76 4.51
CA ASP A 86 -6.92 -18.07 3.10
C ASP A 86 -7.08 -16.85 2.16
N ASP A 87 -7.29 -15.65 2.69
CA ASP A 87 -7.53 -14.43 1.90
C ASP A 87 -6.29 -13.51 1.91
N SER A 88 -5.53 -13.52 0.81
CA SER A 88 -4.39 -12.63 0.58
C SER A 88 -4.72 -11.39 -0.26
N LYS A 89 -5.94 -11.29 -0.82
CA LYS A 89 -6.24 -10.32 -1.89
C LYS A 89 -5.93 -8.88 -1.51
N PHE A 90 -6.25 -8.49 -0.28
CA PHE A 90 -5.99 -7.12 0.15
C PHE A 90 -4.49 -6.84 0.30
N LYS A 91 -3.74 -7.77 0.92
CA LYS A 91 -2.28 -7.68 1.00
C LYS A 91 -1.63 -7.64 -0.39
N ASP A 92 -2.10 -8.48 -1.30
CA ASP A 92 -1.56 -8.54 -2.67
C ASP A 92 -1.80 -7.21 -3.41
N ALA A 93 -2.98 -6.62 -3.25
CA ALA A 93 -3.29 -5.30 -3.79
C ALA A 93 -2.44 -4.19 -3.14
N THR A 94 -2.20 -4.26 -1.81
CA THR A 94 -1.28 -3.34 -1.13
C THR A 94 0.12 -3.44 -1.69
N LEU A 95 0.69 -4.65 -1.82
CA LEU A 95 2.03 -4.86 -2.38
C LEU A 95 2.14 -4.36 -3.83
N ALA A 96 1.10 -4.55 -4.64
CA ALA A 96 1.05 -4.03 -6.00
C ALA A 96 1.13 -2.48 -6.02
N LEU A 97 0.34 -1.82 -5.16
CA LEU A 97 0.39 -0.37 -5.00
C LEU A 97 1.77 0.11 -4.52
N LEU A 98 2.35 -0.53 -3.51
CA LEU A 98 3.68 -0.18 -2.99
C LEU A 98 4.79 -0.37 -4.03
N SER A 99 4.64 -1.35 -4.91
CA SER A 99 5.57 -1.55 -6.03
C SER A 99 5.50 -0.39 -7.04
N VAL A 100 4.30 0.13 -7.32
CA VAL A 100 4.16 1.30 -8.20
C VAL A 100 4.73 2.55 -7.54
N TYR A 101 4.46 2.79 -6.26
CA TYR A 101 5.11 3.87 -5.51
C TYR A 101 6.64 3.76 -5.59
N SER A 102 7.21 2.57 -5.42
CA SER A 102 8.67 2.39 -5.53
C SER A 102 9.19 2.74 -6.92
N SER A 103 8.49 2.32 -7.98
CA SER A 103 8.87 2.64 -9.36
C SER A 103 8.79 4.15 -9.62
N VAL A 104 7.70 4.78 -9.21
CA VAL A 104 7.44 6.21 -9.40
C VAL A 104 8.44 7.06 -8.63
N ALA A 105 8.71 6.70 -7.37
CA ALA A 105 9.69 7.38 -6.53
C ALA A 105 11.09 7.37 -7.18
N LYS A 106 11.54 6.22 -7.68
CA LYS A 106 12.88 6.05 -8.25
C LYS A 106 13.05 6.64 -9.65
N GLN A 107 11.97 6.81 -10.40
CA GLN A 107 11.99 7.31 -11.77
C GLN A 107 11.52 8.77 -11.79
N GLU A 108 10.21 8.98 -11.74
CA GLU A 108 9.56 10.28 -11.87
C GLU A 108 9.97 11.27 -10.78
N TYR A 109 9.85 10.90 -9.50
CA TYR A 109 10.20 11.84 -8.42
C TYR A 109 11.70 12.14 -8.35
N SER A 110 12.55 11.24 -8.87
CA SER A 110 13.98 11.54 -9.02
C SER A 110 14.23 12.66 -10.05
N GLU A 111 13.40 12.77 -11.08
CA GLU A 111 13.44 13.86 -12.05
C GLU A 111 12.89 15.15 -11.44
N VAL A 112 11.81 15.07 -10.66
CA VAL A 112 11.28 16.20 -9.88
C VAL A 112 12.35 16.79 -8.98
N LEU A 113 13.08 15.96 -8.24
CA LEU A 113 14.18 16.41 -7.38
C LEU A 113 15.26 17.17 -8.17
N LYS A 114 15.64 16.68 -9.34
CA LYS A 114 16.64 17.35 -10.19
C LYS A 114 16.17 18.72 -10.63
N ILE A 115 14.92 18.83 -11.07
CA ILE A 115 14.32 20.09 -11.54
C ILE A 115 14.16 21.08 -10.38
N ALA A 116 13.68 20.62 -9.22
CA ALA A 116 13.46 21.44 -8.04
C ALA A 116 14.75 22.03 -7.44
N LYS A 117 15.92 21.52 -7.82
CA LYS A 117 17.23 22.03 -7.40
C LYS A 117 17.87 23.00 -8.39
N ILE A 118 17.19 23.29 -9.51
CA ILE A 118 17.66 24.29 -10.47
C ILE A 118 17.46 25.68 -9.84
N PRO A 119 18.50 26.55 -9.80
CA PRO A 119 18.35 27.90 -9.29
C PRO A 119 17.27 28.68 -10.07
N ASP A 120 16.51 29.53 -9.40
CA ASP A 120 15.43 30.31 -10.02
C ASP A 120 15.91 31.11 -11.26
N THR A 121 17.18 31.56 -11.27
CA THR A 121 17.79 32.28 -12.40
C THR A 121 18.02 31.43 -13.64
N GLU A 122 18.08 30.10 -13.47
CA GLU A 122 18.28 29.11 -14.52
C GLU A 122 16.99 28.33 -14.83
N TYR A 123 15.93 28.54 -14.04
CA TYR A 123 14.65 27.88 -14.24
C TYR A 123 13.93 28.44 -15.48
N THR A 124 13.41 27.55 -16.33
CA THR A 124 12.80 27.91 -17.61
C THR A 124 11.40 27.32 -17.75
N GLU A 125 10.65 27.78 -18.75
CA GLU A 125 9.34 27.19 -19.10
C GLU A 125 9.45 25.71 -19.51
N GLU A 126 10.59 25.28 -20.06
CA GLU A 126 10.83 23.88 -20.38
C GLU A 126 10.82 23.00 -19.12
N HIS A 127 11.46 23.47 -18.04
CA HIS A 127 11.44 22.78 -16.75
C HIS A 127 10.02 22.70 -16.18
N ASN A 128 9.23 23.76 -16.30
CA ASN A 128 7.83 23.79 -15.90
C ASN A 128 6.98 22.77 -16.67
N ASN A 129 7.13 22.71 -18.00
CA ASN A 129 6.43 21.73 -18.83
C ASN A 129 6.83 20.30 -18.49
N LYS A 130 8.11 20.07 -18.25
CA LYS A 130 8.63 18.77 -17.81
C LYS A 130 8.04 18.34 -16.46
N MET A 131 7.88 19.24 -15.50
CA MET A 131 7.21 18.97 -14.23
C MET A 131 5.75 18.53 -14.42
N LYS A 132 5.00 19.22 -15.29
CA LYS A 132 3.61 18.83 -15.63
C LYS A 132 3.54 17.45 -16.29
N GLU A 133 4.45 17.16 -17.22
CA GLU A 133 4.53 15.84 -17.84
C GLU A 133 4.85 14.73 -16.83
N ILE A 134 5.76 14.99 -15.89
CA ILE A 134 6.09 14.05 -14.84
C ILE A 134 4.86 13.80 -13.95
N SER A 135 4.16 14.86 -13.51
CA SER A 135 2.94 14.74 -12.70
C SER A 135 1.86 13.91 -13.40
N ALA A 136 1.59 14.16 -14.68
CA ALA A 136 0.63 13.36 -15.43
C ALA A 136 1.02 11.86 -15.51
N LYS A 137 2.32 11.55 -15.66
CA LYS A 137 2.82 10.17 -15.65
C LYS A 137 2.68 9.49 -14.28
N ILE A 138 2.88 10.25 -13.21
CA ILE A 138 2.69 9.77 -11.83
C ILE A 138 1.22 9.36 -11.65
N ASP A 139 0.29 10.25 -12.01
CA ASP A 139 -1.15 10.00 -11.93
C ASP A 139 -1.55 8.77 -12.73
N ASP A 140 -1.12 8.68 -13.99
CA ASP A 140 -1.43 7.55 -14.87
C ASP A 140 -0.94 6.21 -14.29
N LYS A 141 0.26 6.19 -13.69
CA LYS A 141 0.83 4.98 -13.07
C LYS A 141 0.09 4.59 -11.78
N LEU A 142 -0.21 5.54 -10.91
CA LEU A 142 -0.82 5.28 -9.61
C LEU A 142 -2.31 4.95 -9.71
N ASN A 143 -3.05 5.63 -10.60
CA ASN A 143 -4.50 5.54 -10.68
C ASN A 143 -5.02 4.10 -10.71
N LYS A 144 -4.44 3.25 -11.56
CA LYS A 144 -4.87 1.86 -11.70
C LYS A 144 -4.71 1.08 -10.39
N GLU A 145 -3.54 1.15 -9.75
CA GLU A 145 -3.28 0.36 -8.55
C GLU A 145 -3.97 0.93 -7.30
N VAL A 146 -4.21 2.24 -7.24
CA VAL A 146 -5.09 2.84 -6.23
C VAL A 146 -6.51 2.28 -6.36
N GLN A 147 -7.06 2.20 -7.58
CA GLN A 147 -8.39 1.61 -7.76
C GLN A 147 -8.43 0.11 -7.38
N ASN A 148 -7.38 -0.65 -7.67
CA ASN A 148 -7.27 -2.05 -7.26
C ASN A 148 -7.21 -2.20 -5.74
N PHE A 149 -6.41 -1.36 -5.08
CA PHE A 149 -6.32 -1.30 -3.62
C PHE A 149 -7.68 -0.98 -2.98
N LEU A 150 -8.34 0.11 -3.41
CA LEU A 150 -9.64 0.53 -2.87
C LEU A 150 -10.72 -0.54 -3.09
N LYS A 151 -10.69 -1.22 -4.23
CA LYS A 151 -11.58 -2.34 -4.50
C LYS A 151 -11.34 -3.49 -3.52
N ALA A 152 -10.09 -3.91 -3.33
CA ALA A 152 -9.75 -4.99 -2.40
C ALA A 152 -10.07 -4.63 -0.94
N GLN A 153 -9.83 -3.38 -0.54
CA GLN A 153 -10.21 -2.84 0.77
C GLN A 153 -11.72 -2.96 0.99
N LYS A 154 -12.52 -2.53 0.01
CA LYS A 154 -13.98 -2.60 0.07
C LYS A 154 -14.50 -4.04 0.10
N GLU A 155 -13.88 -4.95 -0.67
CA GLU A 155 -14.22 -6.38 -0.66
C GLU A 155 -13.97 -6.99 0.73
N LEU A 156 -12.82 -6.72 1.34
CA LEU A 156 -12.51 -7.15 2.71
C LEU A 156 -13.52 -6.58 3.71
N ALA A 157 -13.79 -5.27 3.62
CA ALA A 157 -14.70 -4.59 4.51
C ALA A 157 -16.12 -5.18 4.47
N THR A 158 -16.60 -5.47 3.26
CA THR A 158 -17.89 -6.11 3.03
C THR A 158 -17.92 -7.54 3.58
N LYS A 159 -16.87 -8.33 3.30
CA LYS A 159 -16.77 -9.74 3.71
C LYS A 159 -16.80 -9.91 5.23
N TYR A 160 -16.12 -9.03 5.97
CA TYR A 160 -16.00 -9.12 7.43
C TYR A 160 -16.89 -8.13 8.19
N LYS A 161 -17.71 -7.33 7.48
CA LYS A 161 -18.60 -6.30 8.04
C LYS A 161 -17.84 -5.31 8.94
N ILE A 162 -16.64 -4.92 8.53
CA ILE A 162 -15.82 -3.89 9.18
C ILE A 162 -16.04 -2.55 8.48
N THR A 163 -15.78 -1.46 9.20
CA THR A 163 -15.79 -0.11 8.62
C THR A 163 -14.50 0.06 7.83
N ALA A 164 -14.58 0.35 6.54
CA ALA A 164 -13.40 0.76 5.78
C ALA A 164 -13.02 2.18 6.24
N THR A 165 -11.84 2.32 6.84
CA THR A 165 -11.26 3.64 7.08
C THR A 165 -10.83 4.18 5.72
N PRO A 166 -11.41 5.28 5.22
CA PRO A 166 -10.95 5.87 3.97
C PRO A 166 -9.48 6.27 4.15
N THR A 167 -8.61 5.77 3.27
CA THR A 167 -7.30 6.40 3.09
C THR A 167 -7.58 7.81 2.62
N THR A 168 -6.99 8.77 3.33
CA THR A 168 -7.38 10.19 3.32
C THR A 168 -7.66 10.69 1.91
N LYS A 169 -8.82 11.35 1.77
CA LYS A 169 -9.37 12.04 0.59
C LYS A 169 -8.30 12.33 -0.47
N ASN A 170 -8.61 11.95 -1.71
CA ASN A 170 -8.14 12.51 -2.98
C ASN A 170 -7.82 14.02 -2.91
N ASN A 171 -6.73 14.39 -2.24
CA ASN A 171 -6.11 15.70 -2.28
C ASN A 171 -5.00 15.69 -3.34
N ILE A 172 -5.18 14.88 -4.38
CA ILE A 172 -4.53 15.10 -5.66
C ILE A 172 -5.29 16.25 -6.34
N ASN A 173 -5.20 17.44 -5.76
CA ASN A 173 -5.42 18.69 -6.48
C ASN A 173 -4.02 19.27 -6.66
N TYR A 174 -3.39 18.94 -7.79
CA TYR A 174 -2.28 19.71 -8.32
C TYR A 174 -2.79 21.03 -8.90
#